data_AF-A0A1I5Q2K9-F1
#
_entry.id   AF-A0A1I5Q2K9-F1
#
_cell.length_a   1.000
_cell.length_b   1.000
_cell.length_c   1.000
_cell.angle_alpha   90.00
_cell.angle_beta   90.00
_cell.angle_gamma   90.00
#
_symmetry.space_group_name_H-M   'P 1'
#
loop_
_entity.id
_entity.type
_entity.pdbx_description
1 polymer ?
#
loop_
_entity_poly.entity_id
_entity_poly.type
_entity_poly.pdbx_seq_one_letter_code
_entity_poly.pdbx_strand_id
1 'polypeptide(L)'
;MNHDTCARISFWLNRRLHLGANEKSLVQGAFLHDFYLYDWHRRRSASRWHGFRHPAIALRNASASYSLDEREKNIIVSHMWPLTLTRPPHCREAALVCLADKGCSLHETLFRR
;
A
#
# COMPACT_ATOMS: atom_id res chain seq x y z
N MET A 1 3.98 7.91 -7.41
CA MET A 1 3.89 6.44 -7.39
C MET A 1 2.63 6.04 -8.17
N ASN A 2 2.74 5.16 -9.17
CA ASN A 2 1.60 4.76 -9.99
C ASN A 2 0.91 3.55 -9.36
N HIS A 3 -0.26 3.75 -8.76
CA HIS A 3 -1.03 2.71 -8.06
C HIS A 3 -1.31 1.51 -8.98
N ASP A 4 -1.53 1.78 -10.28
CA ASP A 4 -1.72 0.77 -11.32
C ASP A 4 -0.53 -0.19 -11.47
N THR A 5 0.69 0.33 -11.34
CA THR A 5 1.92 -0.48 -11.48
C THR A 5 2.07 -1.43 -10.31
N CYS A 6 1.80 -0.94 -9.08
CA CYS A 6 1.85 -1.76 -7.87
C CYS A 6 0.85 -2.92 -7.95
N ALA A 7 -0.41 -2.65 -8.30
CA ALA A 7 -1.45 -3.67 -8.45
C ALA A 7 -1.08 -4.73 -9.49
N ARG A 8 -0.57 -4.33 -10.66
CA ARG A 8 -0.14 -5.26 -11.72
C ARG A 8 1.02 -6.15 -11.28
N ILE A 9 2.02 -5.57 -10.62
CA ILE A 9 3.19 -6.33 -10.14
C ILE A 9 2.80 -7.30 -9.03
N SER A 10 2.01 -6.87 -8.05
CA SER A 10 1.51 -7.74 -6.99
C SER A 10 0.71 -8.92 -7.56
N PHE A 11 -0.21 -8.65 -8.50
CA PHE A 11 -1.00 -9.69 -9.15
C PHE A 11 -0.12 -10.68 -9.94
N TRP A 12 0.83 -10.16 -10.73
CA TRP A 12 1.75 -11.00 -11.49
C TRP A 12 2.63 -11.86 -10.57
N LEU A 13 3.16 -11.30 -9.49
CA LEU A 13 3.96 -12.04 -8.50
C LEU A 13 3.14 -13.15 -7.84
N ASN A 14 1.91 -12.85 -7.43
CA ASN A 14 1.01 -13.83 -6.82
C ASN A 14 0.81 -15.05 -7.73
N ARG A 15 0.54 -14.82 -9.02
CA ARG A 15 0.37 -15.88 -10.01
C ARG A 15 1.67 -16.61 -10.33
N ARG A 16 2.74 -15.86 -10.58
CA ARG A 16 4.03 -16.44 -10.99
C ARG A 16 4.62 -17.36 -9.93
N LEU A 17 4.47 -16.97 -8.67
CA LEU A 17 5.03 -17.68 -7.51
C LEU A 17 3.99 -18.57 -6.81
N HIS A 18 2.76 -18.67 -7.34
CA HIS A 18 1.67 -19.49 -6.78
C HIS A 18 1.42 -19.25 -5.28
N LEU A 19 1.47 -17.98 -4.86
CA LEU A 19 1.42 -17.62 -3.44
C LEU A 19 0.02 -17.78 -2.83
N GLY A 20 -1.00 -18.00 -3.65
CA GLY A 20 -2.36 -18.30 -3.22
C GLY A 20 -3.02 -17.16 -2.45
N ALA A 21 -2.60 -15.91 -2.69
CA ALA A 21 -3.28 -14.74 -2.15
C ALA A 21 -4.60 -14.52 -2.91
N ASN A 22 -5.60 -13.98 -2.22
CA ASN A 22 -6.88 -13.61 -2.83
C ASN A 22 -6.65 -12.49 -3.85
N GLU A 23 -6.74 -12.82 -5.13
CA GLU A 23 -6.46 -11.88 -6.23
C GLU A 23 -7.35 -10.63 -6.19
N LYS A 24 -8.61 -10.78 -5.76
CA LYS A 24 -9.54 -9.66 -5.66
C LYS A 24 -9.12 -8.69 -4.56
N SER A 25 -8.97 -9.16 -3.32
CA SER A 25 -8.52 -8.31 -2.20
C SER A 25 -7.11 -7.75 -2.44
N LEU A 26 -6.24 -8.50 -3.12
CA LEU A 26 -4.89 -8.05 -3.50
C LEU A 26 -4.94 -6.83 -4.42
N VAL A 27 -5.70 -6.91 -5.52
CA VAL A 27 -5.80 -5.81 -6.49
C VAL A 27 -6.51 -4.62 -5.87
N GLN A 28 -7.65 -4.83 -5.20
CA GLN A 28 -8.40 -3.74 -4.56
C GLN A 28 -7.57 -3.04 -3.47
N GLY A 29 -6.93 -3.81 -2.59
CA GLY A 29 -6.03 -3.26 -1.58
C GLY A 29 -4.84 -2.53 -2.18
N ALA A 30 -4.22 -3.05 -3.25
CA ALA A 30 -3.13 -2.37 -3.94
C ALA A 30 -3.56 -1.04 -4.57
N PHE A 31 -4.79 -0.91 -5.07
CA PHE A 31 -5.30 0.36 -5.56
C PHE A 31 -5.53 1.38 -4.43
N LEU A 32 -6.02 0.89 -3.28
CA LEU A 32 -6.46 1.73 -2.16
C LEU A 32 -5.39 1.95 -1.08
N HIS A 33 -4.23 1.29 -1.15
CA HIS A 33 -3.23 1.31 -0.07
C HIS A 33 -2.77 2.73 0.29
N ASP A 34 -2.62 3.59 -0.72
CA ASP A 34 -2.25 5.01 -0.59
C ASP A 34 -3.47 5.91 -0.90
N PHE A 35 -4.69 5.49 -0.52
CA PHE A 35 -5.91 6.28 -0.75
C PHE A 35 -5.96 7.51 0.17
N TYR A 36 -5.25 8.55 -0.26
CA TYR A 36 -5.09 9.79 0.46
C TYR A 36 -5.61 10.96 -0.39
N LEU A 37 -6.83 11.42 -0.08
CA LEU A 37 -7.52 12.50 -0.81
C LEU A 37 -6.90 13.90 -0.60
N TYR A 38 -5.77 14.02 0.10
CA TYR A 38 -5.20 15.32 0.47
C TYR A 38 -3.74 15.45 0.03
N ASP A 39 -3.48 16.48 -0.76
CA ASP A 39 -2.17 16.81 -1.30
C ASP A 39 -1.26 17.32 -0.16
N TRP A 40 -0.40 16.45 0.37
CA TRP A 40 0.47 16.78 1.50
C TRP A 40 1.56 17.80 1.13
N HIS A 41 1.83 18.00 -0.17
CA HIS A 41 2.75 19.01 -0.69
C HIS A 41 2.36 20.45 -0.29
N ARG A 42 1.08 20.72 -0.01
CA ARG A 42 0.59 22.07 0.32
C ARG A 42 0.75 22.50 1.78
N ARG A 43 1.11 21.60 2.70
CA ARG A 43 1.29 21.94 4.13
C ARG A 43 2.73 21.68 4.58
N ARG A 44 3.55 22.73 4.47
CA ARG A 44 4.94 22.87 4.98
C ARG A 44 5.14 22.56 6.49
N SER A 45 4.12 22.08 7.21
CA SER A 45 4.14 21.77 8.63
C SER A 45 3.67 20.35 9.00
N ALA A 46 3.52 19.45 8.02
CA ALA A 46 3.20 18.05 8.30
C ALA A 46 4.41 17.33 8.91
N SER A 47 4.51 17.49 10.24
CA SER A 47 5.46 16.95 11.20
C SER A 47 6.04 15.56 10.86
N ARG A 48 7.24 15.29 11.39
CA ARG A 48 8.02 14.02 11.40
C ARG A 48 7.21 12.73 11.65
N TRP A 49 5.96 12.87 12.09
CA TRP A 49 4.96 11.83 12.34
C TRP A 49 4.07 11.46 11.14
N HIS A 50 4.21 12.13 9.98
CA HIS A 50 3.35 11.89 8.81
C HIS A 50 3.43 10.42 8.37
N GLY A 51 4.63 9.85 8.21
CA GLY A 51 4.79 8.44 7.83
C GLY A 51 4.17 7.44 8.81
N PHE A 52 4.04 7.79 10.10
CA PHE A 52 3.41 6.93 11.11
C PHE A 52 1.89 7.02 11.14
N ARG A 53 1.32 8.19 10.78
CA ARG A 53 -0.12 8.44 10.78
C ARG A 53 -0.77 8.21 9.43
N HIS A 54 0.01 8.33 8.36
CA HIS A 54 -0.40 8.13 6.98
C HIS A 54 -1.23 6.85 6.77
N PRO A 55 -0.75 5.63 7.14
CA PRO A 55 -1.52 4.41 6.91
C PRO A 55 -2.84 4.37 7.71
N ALA A 56 -2.91 5.04 8.86
CA ALA A 56 -4.15 5.14 9.64
C ALA A 56 -5.18 6.04 8.95
N ILE A 57 -4.72 7.14 8.35
CA ILE A 57 -5.58 8.09 7.64
C ILE A 57 -6.04 7.51 6.30
N ALA A 58 -5.14 6.85 5.55
CA ALA A 58 -5.50 6.13 4.32
C ALA A 58 -6.59 5.08 4.60
N LEU A 59 -6.43 4.28 5.66
CA LEU A 59 -7.44 3.32 6.09
C LEU A 59 -8.78 3.98 6.42
N ARG A 60 -8.76 5.11 7.14
CA ARG A 60 -9.98 5.84 7.50
C ARG A 60 -10.70 6.38 6.26
N ASN A 61 -9.97 6.96 5.32
CA ASN A 61 -10.53 7.50 4.08
C ASN A 61 -11.10 6.41 3.18
N ALA A 62 -10.35 5.31 3.03
CA ALA A 62 -10.77 4.17 2.23
C ALA A 62 -12.01 3.50 2.84
N SER A 63 -12.04 3.31 4.17
CA SER A 63 -13.21 2.74 4.87
C SER A 63 -14.44 3.64 4.84
N ALA A 64 -14.26 4.97 4.71
CA ALA A 64 -15.36 5.91 4.58
C ALA A 64 -15.97 5.92 3.16
N SER A 65 -15.17 5.57 2.15
CA SER A 65 -15.57 5.63 0.74
C SER A 65 -15.94 4.25 0.17
N TYR A 66 -15.38 3.18 0.74
CA TYR A 66 -15.50 1.80 0.26
C TYR A 66 -15.78 0.84 1.42
N SER A 67 -16.55 -0.22 1.15
CA SER A 67 -16.71 -1.34 2.07
C SER A 67 -15.51 -2.28 1.96
N LEU A 68 -14.56 -2.17 2.90
CA LEU A 68 -13.33 -2.94 2.91
C LEU A 68 -13.46 -4.24 3.73
N ASP A 69 -12.88 -5.32 3.23
CA ASP A 69 -12.66 -6.55 3.97
C ASP A 69 -11.41 -6.46 4.88
N GLU A 70 -11.21 -7.45 5.75
CA GLU A 70 -10.08 -7.45 6.69
C GLU A 70 -8.70 -7.55 6.00
N ARG A 71 -8.62 -8.14 4.80
CA ARG A 71 -7.37 -8.24 4.04
C ARG A 71 -7.02 -6.90 3.41
N GLU A 72 -7.98 -6.21 2.81
CA GLU A 72 -7.84 -4.87 2.23
C GLU A 72 -7.44 -3.86 3.31
N LYS A 73 -8.10 -3.91 4.47
CA LYS A 73 -7.70 -3.08 5.62
C LYS A 73 -6.26 -3.37 6.05
N ASN A 74 -5.86 -4.65 6.07
CA ASN A 74 -4.48 -5.00 6.43
C ASN A 74 -3.47 -4.47 5.41
N ILE A 75 -3.75 -4.60 4.10
CA ILE A 75 -2.92 -4.04 3.03
C ILE A 75 -2.72 -2.53 3.25
N ILE A 76 -3.81 -1.79 3.47
CA ILE A 76 -3.77 -0.33 3.65
C ILE A 76 -3.05 0.05 4.95
N VAL A 77 -3.20 -0.71 6.03
CA VAL A 77 -2.60 -0.34 7.32
C VAL A 77 -1.10 -0.64 7.38
N SER A 78 -0.62 -1.64 6.61
CA SER A 78 0.76 -2.13 6.66
C SER A 78 1.65 -1.66 5.51
N HIS A 79 1.12 -1.00 4.47
CA HIS A 79 1.90 -0.65 3.26
C HIS A 79 3.20 0.13 3.54
N MET A 80 3.24 0.91 4.62
CA MET A 80 4.43 1.65 5.05
C MET A 80 5.46 0.80 5.80
N TRP A 81 5.20 -0.47 6.14
CA TRP A 81 6.18 -1.35 6.78
C TRP A 81 7.40 -1.54 5.87
N PRO A 82 8.65 -1.44 6.34
CA PRO A 82 9.11 -1.38 7.72
C PRO A 82 9.24 0.03 8.32
N LEU A 83 8.90 1.11 7.60
CA LEU A 83 8.91 2.47 8.16
C LEU A 83 7.99 2.59 9.39
N THR A 84 6.85 1.89 9.34
CA THR A 84 5.97 1.66 10.50
C THR A 84 6.16 0.25 11.05
N LEU A 85 7.23 0.06 11.84
CA LEU A 85 7.55 -1.23 12.49
C LEU A 85 6.39 -1.79 13.34
N THR A 86 5.48 -0.93 13.80
CA THR A 86 4.31 -1.31 14.61
C THR A 86 3.16 -1.95 13.82
N ARG A 87 3.25 -2.02 12.49
CA ARG A 87 2.16 -2.50 11.61
C ARG A 87 2.67 -3.50 10.58
N PRO A 88 3.09 -4.71 10.98
CA PRO A 88 3.52 -5.73 10.04
C PRO A 88 2.35 -6.22 9.17
N PRO A 89 2.62 -6.68 7.94
CA PRO A 89 1.61 -7.35 7.13
C PRO A 89 1.23 -8.67 7.80
N HIS A 90 -0.07 -8.90 8.00
CA HIS A 90 -0.61 -10.11 8.63
C HIS A 90 -1.26 -11.07 7.62
N CYS A 91 -1.43 -10.64 6.36
CA CYS A 91 -1.90 -11.47 5.27
C CYS A 91 -0.91 -11.48 4.09
N ARG A 92 -1.04 -12.49 3.23
CA ARG A 92 -0.17 -12.66 2.05
C ARG A 92 -0.33 -11.50 1.07
N GLU A 93 -1.56 -11.02 0.94
CA GLU A 93 -1.91 -9.90 0.09
C GLU A 93 -1.16 -8.63 0.54
N ALA A 94 -1.19 -8.34 1.84
CA ALA A 94 -0.48 -7.20 2.43
C ALA A 94 1.03 -7.28 2.22
N ALA A 95 1.63 -8.46 2.42
CA ALA A 95 3.05 -8.67 2.18
C ALA A 95 3.43 -8.44 0.71
N LEU A 96 2.60 -8.92 -0.23
CA LEU A 96 2.82 -8.76 -1.66
C LEU A 96 2.70 -7.30 -2.12
N VAL A 97 1.73 -6.56 -1.59
CA VAL A 97 1.58 -5.14 -1.89
C VAL A 97 2.74 -4.35 -1.31
N CYS A 98 3.12 -4.58 -0.05
CA CYS A 98 4.30 -3.93 0.56
C CYS A 98 5.58 -4.16 -0.26
N LEU A 99 5.78 -5.37 -0.78
CA LEU A 99 6.97 -5.69 -1.58
C LEU A 99 6.93 -5.02 -2.95
N ALA A 100 5.79 -5.10 -3.65
CA ALA A 100 5.62 -4.50 -4.96
C ALA A 100 5.76 -2.98 -4.91
N ASP A 101 5.22 -2.34 -3.87
CA ASP A 101 5.31 -0.91 -3.62
C ASP A 101 6.76 -0.42 -3.53
N LYS A 102 7.57 -1.13 -2.73
CA LYS A 102 9.00 -0.86 -2.59
C LYS A 102 9.76 -1.17 -3.88
N GLY A 103 9.41 -2.26 -4.55
CA GLY A 103 10.00 -2.61 -5.84
C GLY A 103 9.80 -1.52 -6.88
N CYS A 104 8.58 -0.94 -6.95
CA CYS A 104 8.28 0.19 -7.82
C CYS A 104 9.12 1.41 -7.46
N SER A 105 9.14 1.79 -6.18
CA SER A 105 9.88 2.96 -5.69
C SER A 105 11.39 2.84 -5.89
N LEU A 106 11.97 1.66 -5.66
CA LEU A 106 13.39 1.37 -5.90
C LEU A 106 13.72 1.41 -7.39
N HIS A 107 12.89 0.81 -8.25
CA HIS A 107 13.10 0.84 -9.69
C HIS A 107 13.02 2.27 -10.24
N GLU A 108 12.06 3.07 -9.80
CA GLU A 108 11.97 4.48 -10.17
C GLU A 108 13.23 5.25 -9.73
N THR A 109 13.70 5.03 -8.50
CA THR A 109 14.88 5.72 -7.96
C THR A 109 16.19 5.32 -8.67
N LEU A 110 16.34 4.05 -9.05
CA LEU A 110 17.57 3.52 -9.67
C LEU A 110 17.64 3.75 -11.18
N PHE A 111 16.51 3.69 -11.89
CA PHE A 111 16.48 3.69 -13.35
C PHE A 111 15.94 4.97 -13.99
N ARG A 112 15.36 5.90 -13.21
CA ARG A 112 14.89 7.22 -13.72
C ARG A 112 15.64 8.39 -13.08
N ARG A 113 16.97 8.37 -13.19
CA ARG A 113 17.81 9.53 -12.83
C ARG A 113 17.86 10.56 -13.95
#